data_AF-A0A6V8SE01-F1
#
_entry.id   AF-A0A6V8SE01-F1
#
_cell.length_a   1.000
_cell.length_b   1.000
_cell.length_c   1.000
_cell.angle_alpha   90.00
_cell.angle_beta   90.00
_cell.angle_gamma   90.00
#
_symmetry.space_group_name_H-M   'P 1'
#
loop_
_entity.id
_entity.type
_entity.pdbx_description
1 polymer ?
#
loop_
_entity_poly.entity_id
_entity_poly.type
_entity_poly.pdbx_seq_one_letter_code
_entity_poly.pdbx_strand_id
1 'polypeptide(L)'
;MALFESYERRIGQITPVLEKYGIKSLEEARQLCVDLGFDPYTIVRETQPIAFENAGWAYVLGAAIAVKSNCTKAADASKAIGEGLQAFCIPGSVADDRKVGLGHGNLGSMLLSEETKCFAFLAGHESFAAAEGAIKIAEKANKVRKEPLRVILNGLGKDAAQIISRINGFTYVQTKFDYYTGELAIVKEVAYSKGPRAKVRCYGADDVREGVAIMHKEGVDVSITGNSTNPTRFQHPVAGTYKKEMIDLGKKYFSVASGGGTGRTLHPDNMAAGPASYGMTDTMGRMHSDAQFAGSSSVPAHVEMMGLIGMGNNPMVGATVAVAVAIEEALTK
;
A
#
# COMPACT_ATOMS: atom_id res chain seq x y z
N MET A 1 -25.22 -1.71 -21.58
CA MET A 1 -24.95 -1.49 -20.13
C MET A 1 -23.65 -0.72 -20.03
N ALA A 2 -23.50 0.15 -19.03
CA ALA A 2 -22.22 0.82 -18.79
C ALA A 2 -21.13 -0.23 -18.49
N LEU A 3 -19.90 0.02 -18.95
CA LEU A 3 -18.79 -0.93 -18.85
C LEU A 3 -18.35 -1.17 -17.39
N PHE A 4 -18.54 -0.18 -16.52
CA PHE A 4 -18.16 -0.23 -15.11
C PHE A 4 -18.92 0.81 -14.25
N GLU A 5 -18.73 0.74 -12.94
CA GLU A 5 -19.41 1.57 -11.93
C GLU A 5 -19.02 3.06 -12.02
N SER A 6 -20.02 3.92 -11.94
CA SER A 6 -19.88 5.38 -12.05
C SER A 6 -19.28 5.86 -13.39
N TYR A 7 -19.50 5.13 -14.49
CA TYR A 7 -18.96 5.42 -15.83
C TYR A 7 -19.04 6.90 -16.22
N GLU A 8 -20.23 7.49 -16.20
CA GLU A 8 -20.46 8.89 -16.59
C GLU A 8 -19.66 9.90 -15.76
N ARG A 9 -19.33 9.56 -14.51
CA ARG A 9 -18.55 10.43 -13.62
C ARG A 9 -17.05 10.34 -13.86
N ARG A 10 -16.57 9.29 -14.56
CA ARG A 10 -15.14 8.96 -14.71
C ARG A 10 -14.67 9.13 -16.15
N ILE A 11 -15.54 8.91 -17.14
CA ILE A 11 -15.15 8.88 -18.55
C ILE A 11 -14.48 10.19 -19.01
N GLY A 12 -14.89 11.34 -18.45
CA GLY A 12 -14.27 12.63 -18.74
C GLY A 12 -12.80 12.75 -18.30
N GLN A 13 -12.34 11.96 -17.32
CA GLN A 13 -10.92 11.87 -16.97
C GLN A 13 -10.19 10.76 -17.75
N ILE A 14 -10.88 9.67 -18.08
CA ILE A 14 -10.31 8.50 -18.76
C ILE A 14 -10.01 8.80 -20.23
N THR A 15 -10.95 9.40 -20.97
CA THR A 15 -10.81 9.66 -22.41
C THR A 15 -9.58 10.50 -22.74
N PRO A 16 -9.28 11.63 -22.06
CA PRO A 16 -8.06 12.39 -22.32
C PRO A 16 -6.77 11.59 -22.13
N VAL A 17 -6.75 10.64 -21.19
CA VAL A 17 -5.58 9.79 -20.92
C VAL A 17 -5.43 8.72 -22.01
N LEU A 18 -6.54 8.11 -22.47
CA LEU A 18 -6.53 7.22 -23.62
C LEU A 18 -5.98 7.92 -24.87
N GLU A 19 -6.47 9.12 -25.17
CA GLU A 19 -6.02 9.94 -26.30
C GLU A 19 -4.54 10.31 -26.19
N LYS A 20 -4.07 10.72 -25.00
CA LYS A 20 -2.67 11.05 -24.72
C LYS A 20 -1.72 9.91 -25.11
N TYR A 21 -2.12 8.65 -24.89
CA TYR A 21 -1.30 7.47 -25.19
C TYR A 21 -1.66 6.80 -26.52
N GLY A 22 -2.53 7.41 -27.33
CA GLY A 22 -2.96 6.88 -28.63
C GLY A 22 -3.65 5.52 -28.51
N ILE A 23 -4.46 5.33 -27.46
CA ILE A 23 -5.28 4.15 -27.22
C ILE A 23 -6.74 4.54 -27.52
N LYS A 24 -7.43 3.83 -28.41
CA LYS A 24 -8.78 4.20 -28.89
C LYS A 24 -9.87 3.81 -27.91
N SER A 25 -9.69 2.72 -27.15
CA SER A 25 -10.66 2.27 -26.16
C SER A 25 -10.03 1.42 -25.06
N LEU A 26 -10.79 1.17 -23.99
CA LEU A 26 -10.36 0.28 -22.91
C LEU A 26 -10.23 -1.18 -23.37
N GLU A 27 -11.04 -1.61 -24.34
CA GLU A 27 -10.92 -2.92 -24.97
C GLU A 27 -9.61 -3.04 -25.77
N GLU A 28 -9.21 -1.99 -26.52
CA GLU A 28 -7.90 -1.96 -27.17
C GLU A 28 -6.78 -1.98 -26.12
N ALA A 29 -6.90 -1.22 -25.02
CA ALA A 29 -5.95 -1.25 -23.91
C ALA A 29 -5.74 -2.68 -23.37
N ARG A 30 -6.83 -3.44 -23.22
CA ARG A 30 -6.77 -4.83 -22.77
C ARG A 30 -6.11 -5.72 -23.82
N GLN A 31 -6.49 -5.58 -25.09
CA GLN A 31 -5.93 -6.37 -26.18
C GLN A 31 -4.40 -6.19 -26.28
N LEU A 32 -3.90 -4.95 -26.12
CA LEU A 32 -2.47 -4.65 -26.08
C LEU A 32 -1.72 -5.46 -25.01
N CYS A 33 -2.33 -5.68 -23.85
CA CYS A 33 -1.72 -6.47 -22.78
C CYS A 33 -1.82 -7.97 -23.08
N VAL A 34 -2.99 -8.42 -23.54
CA VAL A 34 -3.25 -9.84 -23.84
C VAL A 34 -2.38 -10.35 -24.98
N ASP A 35 -2.13 -9.53 -26.01
CA ASP A 35 -1.23 -9.86 -27.13
C ASP A 35 0.22 -10.07 -26.66
N LEU A 36 0.61 -9.46 -25.54
CA LEU A 36 1.91 -9.67 -24.87
C LEU A 36 1.90 -10.85 -23.88
N GLY A 37 0.77 -11.55 -23.75
CA GLY A 37 0.63 -12.79 -22.97
C GLY A 37 0.27 -12.61 -21.49
N PHE A 38 -0.29 -11.46 -21.09
CA PHE A 38 -0.80 -11.24 -19.73
C PHE A 38 -2.11 -10.42 -19.73
N ASP A 39 -2.93 -10.56 -18.70
CA ASP A 39 -4.20 -9.83 -18.58
C ASP A 39 -4.34 -9.12 -17.23
N PRO A 40 -4.17 -7.77 -17.17
CA PRO A 40 -4.32 -6.99 -15.95
C PRO A 40 -5.69 -7.16 -15.30
N TYR A 41 -6.74 -7.31 -16.10
CA TYR A 41 -8.10 -7.48 -15.60
C TYR A 41 -8.21 -8.78 -14.77
N THR A 42 -7.69 -9.89 -15.33
CA THR A 42 -7.68 -11.19 -14.64
C THR A 42 -6.83 -11.14 -13.37
N ILE A 43 -5.64 -10.50 -13.41
CA ILE A 43 -4.77 -10.35 -12.22
C ILE A 43 -5.50 -9.61 -11.08
N VAL A 44 -6.28 -8.57 -11.40
CA VAL A 44 -7.09 -7.84 -10.40
C VAL A 44 -8.13 -8.77 -9.76
N ARG A 45 -8.85 -9.56 -10.58
CA ARG A 45 -9.87 -10.51 -10.11
C ARG A 45 -9.30 -11.62 -9.25
N GLU A 46 -8.13 -12.15 -9.59
CA GLU A 46 -7.43 -13.15 -8.78
C GLU A 46 -6.90 -12.55 -7.46
N THR A 47 -6.47 -11.29 -7.49
CA THR A 47 -5.99 -10.59 -6.29
C THR A 47 -7.12 -10.29 -5.32
N GLN A 48 -8.27 -9.84 -5.81
CA GLN A 48 -9.47 -9.62 -5.02
C GLN A 48 -10.72 -9.99 -5.83
N PRO A 49 -11.33 -11.18 -5.60
CA PRO A 49 -12.49 -11.63 -6.37
C PRO A 49 -13.69 -10.69 -6.31
N ILE A 50 -13.85 -9.99 -5.19
CA ILE A 50 -14.94 -9.03 -4.93
C ILE A 50 -14.65 -7.60 -5.45
N ALA A 51 -13.56 -7.39 -6.20
CA ALA A 51 -13.27 -6.10 -6.80
C ALA A 51 -14.39 -5.68 -7.78
N PHE A 52 -14.53 -4.38 -8.02
CA PHE A 52 -15.54 -3.84 -8.94
C PHE A 52 -15.02 -3.85 -10.38
N GLU A 53 -15.91 -3.68 -11.37
CA GLU A 53 -15.52 -3.62 -12.78
C GLU A 53 -14.54 -2.47 -13.05
N ASN A 54 -14.77 -1.33 -12.42
CA ASN A 54 -13.93 -0.14 -12.61
C ASN A 54 -12.47 -0.37 -12.17
N ALA A 55 -12.23 -1.27 -11.22
CA ALA A 55 -10.88 -1.64 -10.79
C ALA A 55 -10.15 -2.41 -11.88
N GLY A 56 -10.79 -3.44 -12.46
CA GLY A 56 -10.22 -4.23 -13.55
C GLY A 56 -9.82 -3.34 -14.74
N TRP A 57 -10.70 -2.42 -15.14
CA TRP A 57 -10.44 -1.50 -16.25
C TRP A 57 -9.39 -0.43 -15.94
N ALA A 58 -9.29 0.03 -14.69
CA ALA A 58 -8.24 0.97 -14.29
C ALA A 58 -6.83 0.36 -14.42
N TYR A 59 -6.66 -0.90 -14.01
CA TYR A 59 -5.40 -1.61 -14.17
C TYR A 59 -5.11 -1.96 -15.64
N VAL A 60 -6.14 -2.25 -16.44
CA VAL A 60 -5.99 -2.42 -17.89
C VAL A 60 -5.43 -1.15 -18.54
N LEU A 61 -6.03 0.01 -18.24
CA LEU A 61 -5.54 1.29 -18.74
C LEU A 61 -4.10 1.54 -18.29
N GLY A 62 -3.83 1.39 -16.99
CA GLY A 62 -2.50 1.59 -16.41
C GLY A 62 -1.42 0.69 -17.02
N ALA A 63 -1.73 -0.57 -17.27
CA ALA A 63 -0.82 -1.51 -17.93
C ALA A 63 -0.58 -1.15 -19.40
N ALA A 64 -1.64 -0.77 -20.14
CA ALA A 64 -1.50 -0.34 -21.52
C ALA A 64 -0.66 0.94 -21.65
N ILE A 65 -0.78 1.88 -20.70
CA ILE A 65 0.09 3.06 -20.61
C ILE A 65 1.55 2.64 -20.46
N ALA A 66 1.84 1.70 -19.56
CA ALA A 66 3.20 1.19 -19.34
C ALA A 66 3.78 0.53 -20.60
N VAL A 67 2.96 -0.27 -21.30
CA VAL A 67 3.34 -0.92 -22.56
C VAL A 67 3.61 0.12 -23.65
N LYS A 68 2.71 1.09 -23.85
CA LYS A 68 2.91 2.19 -24.83
C LYS A 68 4.11 3.06 -24.52
N SER A 69 4.46 3.19 -23.24
CA SER A 69 5.62 3.95 -22.76
C SER A 69 6.91 3.12 -22.76
N ASN A 70 6.88 1.88 -23.23
CA ASN A 70 8.00 0.94 -23.24
C ASN A 70 8.70 0.81 -21.86
N CYS A 71 7.91 0.73 -20.79
CA CYS A 71 8.42 0.60 -19.42
C CYS A 71 8.98 -0.81 -19.19
N THR A 72 10.24 -1.04 -19.53
CA THR A 72 10.90 -2.36 -19.39
C THR A 72 11.26 -2.72 -17.95
N LYS A 73 11.06 -1.83 -16.98
CA LYS A 73 11.27 -2.08 -15.55
C LYS A 73 9.95 -1.99 -14.80
N ALA A 74 9.67 -2.95 -13.92
CA ALA A 74 8.45 -2.99 -13.12
C ALA A 74 8.27 -1.73 -12.27
N ALA A 75 9.34 -1.15 -11.76
CA ALA A 75 9.27 0.11 -11.01
C ALA A 75 8.70 1.27 -11.84
N ASP A 76 9.02 1.35 -13.13
CA ASP A 76 8.50 2.38 -14.04
C ASP A 76 7.08 2.04 -14.50
N ALA A 77 6.82 0.76 -14.78
CA ALA A 77 5.47 0.26 -15.08
C ALA A 77 4.49 0.55 -13.94
N SER A 78 4.92 0.44 -12.68
CA SER A 78 4.10 0.77 -11.51
C SER A 78 3.67 2.25 -11.48
N LYS A 79 4.52 3.19 -11.92
CA LYS A 79 4.15 4.61 -12.01
C LYS A 79 3.08 4.84 -13.08
N ALA A 80 3.23 4.19 -14.24
CA ALA A 80 2.24 4.21 -15.31
C ALA A 80 0.90 3.59 -14.88
N ILE A 81 0.93 2.49 -14.11
CA ILE A 81 -0.28 1.93 -13.48
C ILE A 81 -0.94 2.98 -12.58
N GLY A 82 -0.16 3.72 -11.79
CA GLY A 82 -0.65 4.83 -10.97
C GLY A 82 -1.38 5.91 -11.77
N GLU A 83 -0.91 6.23 -12.98
CA GLU A 83 -1.60 7.18 -13.88
C GLU A 83 -2.96 6.62 -14.33
N GLY A 84 -3.03 5.34 -14.70
CA GLY A 84 -4.31 4.68 -15.02
C GLY A 84 -5.28 4.67 -13.83
N LEU A 85 -4.80 4.35 -12.63
CA LEU A 85 -5.59 4.43 -11.41
C LEU A 85 -6.08 5.85 -11.12
N GLN A 86 -5.23 6.86 -11.37
CA GLN A 86 -5.58 8.25 -11.15
C GLN A 86 -6.63 8.74 -12.15
N ALA A 87 -6.52 8.35 -13.42
CA ALA A 87 -7.50 8.67 -14.45
C ALA A 87 -8.90 8.13 -14.13
N PHE A 88 -8.95 7.05 -13.34
CA PHE A 88 -10.22 6.52 -12.90
C PHE A 88 -10.83 7.31 -11.76
N CYS A 89 -10.10 8.15 -11.00
CA CYS A 89 -10.68 8.90 -9.88
C CYS A 89 -11.90 9.77 -10.29
N ILE A 90 -12.87 9.91 -9.39
CA ILE A 90 -14.01 10.80 -9.61
C ILE A 90 -13.55 12.25 -9.40
N PRO A 91 -13.79 13.17 -10.36
CA PRO A 91 -13.44 14.59 -10.20
C PRO A 91 -13.96 15.19 -8.90
N GLY A 92 -13.09 15.89 -8.16
CA GLY A 92 -13.44 16.57 -6.91
C GLY A 92 -13.71 15.64 -5.73
N SER A 93 -13.51 14.33 -5.88
CA SER A 93 -13.53 13.39 -4.77
C SER A 93 -12.25 13.49 -3.93
N VAL A 94 -12.29 12.90 -2.73
CA VAL A 94 -11.11 12.79 -1.87
C VAL A 94 -9.97 12.04 -2.57
N ALA A 95 -10.29 11.02 -3.37
CA ALA A 95 -9.31 10.26 -4.12
C ALA A 95 -8.61 11.10 -5.22
N ASP A 96 -9.37 11.95 -5.92
CA ASP A 96 -8.83 12.83 -6.94
C ASP A 96 -7.96 13.95 -6.34
N ASP A 97 -8.44 14.59 -5.28
CA ASP A 97 -7.72 15.67 -4.58
C ASP A 97 -6.36 15.19 -4.03
N ARG A 98 -6.36 14.06 -3.32
CA ARG A 98 -5.14 13.48 -2.71
C ARG A 98 -4.23 12.76 -3.71
N LYS A 99 -4.61 12.72 -4.99
CA LYS A 99 -3.89 11.99 -6.04
C LYS A 99 -3.60 10.53 -5.67
N VAL A 100 -4.63 9.85 -5.16
CA VAL A 100 -4.49 8.51 -4.56
C VAL A 100 -4.01 7.47 -5.57
N GLY A 101 -4.44 7.55 -6.82
CA GLY A 101 -3.97 6.63 -7.88
C GLY A 101 -2.47 6.74 -8.11
N LEU A 102 -1.96 7.98 -8.21
CA LEU A 102 -0.51 8.23 -8.31
C LEU A 102 0.24 7.75 -7.06
N GLY A 103 -0.34 7.96 -5.88
CA GLY A 103 0.20 7.47 -4.61
C GLY A 103 0.39 5.95 -4.59
N HIS A 104 -0.58 5.18 -5.08
CA HIS A 104 -0.47 3.73 -5.22
C HIS A 104 0.63 3.32 -6.19
N GLY A 105 0.70 3.97 -7.36
CA GLY A 105 1.74 3.69 -8.35
C GLY A 105 3.15 3.99 -7.82
N ASN A 106 3.31 5.08 -7.07
CA ASN A 106 4.57 5.45 -6.43
C ASN A 106 4.97 4.46 -5.33
N LEU A 107 4.03 4.02 -4.48
CA LEU A 107 4.31 2.98 -3.50
C LEU A 107 4.80 1.69 -4.18
N GLY A 108 4.06 1.20 -5.19
CA GLY A 108 4.46 0.01 -5.92
C GLY A 108 5.85 0.16 -6.57
N SER A 109 6.15 1.34 -7.13
CA SER A 109 7.45 1.65 -7.73
C SER A 109 8.58 1.54 -6.72
N MET A 110 8.38 2.06 -5.51
CA MET A 110 9.37 1.96 -4.45
C MET A 110 9.57 0.52 -3.99
N LEU A 111 8.50 -0.27 -3.83
CA LEU A 111 8.61 -1.68 -3.45
C LEU A 111 9.35 -2.53 -4.50
N LEU A 112 9.26 -2.14 -5.77
CA LEU A 112 9.95 -2.80 -6.89
C LEU A 112 11.39 -2.29 -7.10
N SER A 113 11.74 -1.12 -6.55
CA SER A 113 13.06 -0.49 -6.71
C SER A 113 14.13 -1.12 -5.81
N GLU A 114 15.32 -1.34 -6.36
CA GLU A 114 16.51 -1.78 -5.60
C GLU A 114 16.95 -0.80 -4.53
N GLU A 115 16.55 0.47 -4.62
CA GLU A 115 16.85 1.50 -3.61
C GLU A 115 16.12 1.21 -2.28
N THR A 116 14.97 0.57 -2.33
CA THR A 116 14.19 0.19 -1.15
C THR A 116 14.69 -1.15 -0.63
N LYS A 117 15.23 -1.19 0.58
CA LYS A 117 15.74 -2.41 1.22
C LYS A 117 14.80 -2.95 2.29
N CYS A 118 14.04 -2.07 2.97
CA CYS A 118 13.13 -2.46 4.04
C CYS A 118 11.76 -1.78 3.92
N PHE A 119 10.72 -2.61 3.93
CA PHE A 119 9.32 -2.21 3.96
C PHE A 119 8.69 -2.56 5.31
N ALA A 120 8.11 -1.58 5.99
CA ALA A 120 7.45 -1.77 7.28
C ALA A 120 5.93 -1.66 7.18
N PHE A 121 5.24 -2.66 7.72
CA PHE A 121 3.84 -2.54 8.09
C PHE A 121 3.75 -2.01 9.52
N LEU A 122 3.37 -0.75 9.66
CA LEU A 122 2.99 -0.19 10.95
C LEU A 122 1.55 -0.66 11.23
N ALA A 123 1.46 -1.78 11.91
CA ALA A 123 0.29 -2.61 12.09
C ALA A 123 -0.59 -2.16 13.27
N GLY A 124 -1.90 -2.05 13.04
CA GLY A 124 -2.95 -1.92 14.06
C GLY A 124 -3.58 -3.22 14.50
N HIS A 125 -4.61 -3.15 15.35
CA HIS A 125 -5.26 -4.35 15.92
C HIS A 125 -5.87 -5.29 14.87
N GLU A 126 -6.21 -4.77 13.69
CA GLU A 126 -6.85 -5.53 12.61
C GLU A 126 -5.81 -6.22 11.69
N SER A 127 -4.53 -6.21 12.06
CA SER A 127 -3.42 -6.53 11.14
C SER A 127 -3.19 -8.00 10.83
N PHE A 128 -4.10 -8.90 11.19
CA PHE A 128 -4.07 -10.27 10.68
C PHE A 128 -4.09 -10.29 9.14
N ALA A 129 -4.87 -9.40 8.51
CA ALA A 129 -4.92 -9.28 7.06
C ALA A 129 -3.67 -8.62 6.43
N ALA A 130 -2.95 -7.81 7.19
CA ALA A 130 -1.74 -7.13 6.69
C ALA A 130 -0.59 -8.13 6.48
N ALA A 131 -0.50 -9.16 7.33
CA ALA A 131 0.51 -10.21 7.30
C ALA A 131 0.55 -11.00 5.99
N GLU A 132 -0.60 -11.48 5.49
CA GLU A 132 -0.63 -12.25 4.24
C GLU A 132 -0.38 -11.38 3.00
N GLY A 133 -0.90 -10.16 3.00
CA GLY A 133 -0.65 -9.20 1.92
C GLY A 133 0.84 -8.87 1.81
N ALA A 134 1.49 -8.63 2.94
CA ALA A 134 2.92 -8.34 3.03
C ALA A 134 3.81 -9.39 2.37
N ILE A 135 3.52 -10.68 2.63
CA ILE A 135 4.27 -11.80 2.07
C ILE A 135 4.09 -11.85 0.55
N LYS A 136 2.83 -11.80 0.07
CA LYS A 136 2.54 -11.88 -1.37
C LYS A 136 3.18 -10.72 -2.13
N ILE A 137 3.14 -9.52 -1.58
CA ILE A 137 3.79 -8.33 -2.14
C ILE A 137 5.30 -8.57 -2.25
N ALA A 138 5.96 -9.00 -1.17
CA ALA A 138 7.39 -9.25 -1.19
C ALA A 138 7.79 -10.40 -2.13
N GLU A 139 7.06 -11.52 -2.13
CA GLU A 139 7.32 -12.65 -3.04
C GLU A 139 7.21 -12.25 -4.51
N LYS A 140 6.20 -11.44 -4.86
CA LYS A 140 6.04 -10.95 -6.24
C LYS A 140 7.10 -9.92 -6.60
N ALA A 141 7.35 -8.93 -5.73
CA ALA A 141 8.39 -7.93 -5.97
C ALA A 141 9.78 -8.59 -6.13
N ASN A 142 10.07 -9.62 -5.33
CA ASN A 142 11.36 -10.32 -5.36
C ASN A 142 11.60 -11.16 -6.63
N LYS A 143 10.62 -11.30 -7.53
CA LYS A 143 10.84 -11.94 -8.83
C LYS A 143 11.74 -11.11 -9.76
N VAL A 144 11.64 -9.79 -9.67
CA VAL A 144 12.36 -8.84 -10.52
C VAL A 144 13.50 -8.13 -9.79
N ARG A 145 13.62 -8.36 -8.48
CA ARG A 145 14.67 -7.78 -7.65
C ARG A 145 15.87 -8.71 -7.52
N LYS A 146 17.06 -8.11 -7.47
CA LYS A 146 18.33 -8.78 -7.15
C LYS A 146 18.44 -9.03 -5.65
N GLU A 147 18.11 -8.01 -4.84
CA GLU A 147 18.09 -8.14 -3.39
C GLU A 147 16.65 -8.26 -2.87
N PRO A 148 16.33 -9.35 -2.15
CA PRO A 148 15.01 -9.53 -1.59
C PRO A 148 14.61 -8.38 -0.66
N LEU A 149 13.43 -7.82 -0.89
CA LEU A 149 12.84 -6.81 -0.02
C LEU A 149 12.63 -7.40 1.39
N ARG A 150 13.22 -6.77 2.40
CA ARG A 150 12.97 -7.13 3.80
C ARG A 150 11.63 -6.55 4.23
N VAL A 151 10.85 -7.35 4.94
CA VAL A 151 9.55 -6.94 5.45
C VAL A 151 9.53 -7.06 6.96
N ILE A 152 9.09 -5.98 7.62
CA ILE A 152 8.90 -5.97 9.06
C ILE A 152 7.46 -5.58 9.44
N LEU A 153 7.00 -6.06 10.58
CA LEU A 153 5.84 -5.54 11.28
C LEU A 153 6.30 -4.78 12.52
N ASN A 154 5.71 -3.62 12.76
CA ASN A 154 5.93 -2.78 13.94
C ASN A 154 4.61 -2.09 14.32
N GLY A 155 4.52 -1.38 15.45
CA GLY A 155 3.31 -0.68 15.89
C GLY A 155 2.32 -1.54 16.69
N LEU A 156 2.74 -2.74 17.08
CA LEU A 156 2.02 -3.69 17.93
C LEU A 156 2.56 -3.63 19.36
N GLY A 157 1.73 -3.96 20.36
CA GLY A 157 2.25 -4.28 21.69
C GLY A 157 3.00 -5.63 21.67
N LYS A 158 3.94 -5.84 22.61
CA LYS A 158 4.81 -7.04 22.65
C LYS A 158 4.05 -8.36 22.65
N ASP A 159 2.99 -8.48 23.45
CA ASP A 159 2.16 -9.70 23.50
C ASP A 159 1.43 -9.94 22.17
N ALA A 160 0.87 -8.89 21.58
CA ALA A 160 0.19 -8.96 20.30
C ALA A 160 1.16 -9.36 19.17
N ALA A 161 2.36 -8.80 19.17
CA ALA A 161 3.41 -9.14 18.21
C ALA A 161 3.79 -10.62 18.32
N GLN A 162 3.96 -11.15 19.54
CA GLN A 162 4.27 -12.57 19.74
C GLN A 162 3.14 -13.48 19.21
N ILE A 163 1.89 -13.18 19.55
CA ILE A 163 0.72 -13.96 19.14
C ILE A 163 0.57 -13.94 17.60
N ILE A 164 0.63 -12.76 17.00
CA ILE A 164 0.54 -12.59 15.54
C ILE A 164 1.68 -13.34 14.85
N SER A 165 2.90 -13.27 15.40
CA SER A 165 4.05 -14.00 14.86
C SER A 165 3.83 -15.49 14.88
N ARG A 166 3.35 -16.03 16.01
CA ARG A 166 3.09 -17.46 16.17
C ARG A 166 2.02 -17.96 15.23
N ILE A 167 0.90 -17.24 15.11
CA ILE A 167 -0.23 -17.63 14.25
C ILE A 167 0.18 -17.61 12.77
N ASN A 168 0.92 -16.58 12.34
CA ASN A 168 1.30 -16.43 10.94
C ASN A 168 2.56 -17.19 10.55
N GLY A 169 3.37 -17.64 11.53
CA GLY A 169 4.66 -18.29 11.29
C GLY A 169 5.80 -17.30 11.02
N PHE A 170 5.71 -16.08 11.53
CA PHE A 170 6.76 -15.06 11.40
C PHE A 170 7.89 -15.26 12.41
N THR A 171 8.96 -14.50 12.24
CA THR A 171 10.00 -14.38 13.26
C THR A 171 9.62 -13.28 14.24
N TYR A 172 9.30 -13.68 15.48
CA TYR A 172 9.09 -12.72 16.56
C TYR A 172 10.43 -12.19 17.04
N VAL A 173 10.56 -10.86 17.08
CA VAL A 173 11.76 -10.18 17.57
C VAL A 173 11.37 -9.34 18.79
N GLN A 174 11.79 -9.80 19.96
CA GLN A 174 11.54 -9.09 21.21
C GLN A 174 12.67 -8.11 21.48
N THR A 175 12.30 -6.87 21.76
CA THR A 175 13.23 -5.80 22.07
C THR A 175 13.14 -5.35 23.52
N LYS A 176 14.24 -4.76 23.99
CA LYS A 176 14.30 -3.98 25.22
C LYS A 176 14.91 -2.62 24.86
N PHE A 177 14.12 -1.58 25.07
CA PHE A 177 14.54 -0.19 24.88
C PHE A 177 15.06 0.39 26.20
N ASP A 178 16.25 0.97 26.17
CA ASP A 178 16.80 1.71 27.30
C ASP A 178 16.37 3.17 27.22
N TYR A 179 15.53 3.60 28.17
CA TYR A 179 14.98 4.95 28.19
C TYR A 179 16.00 6.03 28.56
N TYR A 180 17.10 5.65 29.23
CA TYR A 180 18.16 6.57 29.63
C TYR A 180 19.11 6.86 28.46
N THR A 181 19.51 5.83 27.71
CA THR A 181 20.47 5.95 26.60
C THR A 181 19.80 6.11 25.23
N GLY A 182 18.56 5.65 25.07
CA GLY A 182 17.88 5.57 23.78
C GLY A 182 18.28 4.35 22.94
N GLU A 183 19.03 3.40 23.51
CA GLU A 183 19.51 2.22 22.78
C GLU A 183 18.47 1.09 22.72
N LEU A 184 18.42 0.38 21.60
CA LEU A 184 17.50 -0.73 21.35
C LEU A 184 18.23 -2.07 21.22
N ALA A 185 18.08 -2.92 22.23
CA ALA A 185 18.62 -4.28 22.24
C ALA A 185 17.56 -5.31 21.80
N ILE A 186 17.98 -6.30 21.00
CA ILE A 186 17.17 -7.51 20.77
C ILE A 186 17.50 -8.48 21.90
N VAL A 187 16.47 -8.91 22.63
CA VAL A 187 16.63 -9.82 23.77
C VAL A 187 16.21 -11.25 23.45
N LYS A 188 15.41 -11.44 22.38
CA LYS A 188 14.94 -12.76 21.95
C LYS A 188 14.49 -12.73 20.50
N GLU A 189 14.85 -13.76 19.73
CA GLU A 189 14.32 -14.01 18.39
C GLU A 189 13.78 -15.43 18.29
N VAL A 190 12.56 -15.59 17.80
CA VAL A 190 11.92 -16.90 17.62
C VAL A 190 11.25 -16.97 16.25
N ALA A 191 11.78 -17.82 15.37
CA ALA A 191 11.13 -18.17 14.11
C ALA A 191 10.05 -19.24 14.36
N TYR A 192 8.78 -18.91 14.11
CA TYR A 192 7.66 -19.84 14.31
C TYR A 192 7.36 -20.74 13.10
N SER A 193 8.06 -20.58 11.98
CA SER A 193 7.96 -21.46 10.82
C SER A 193 9.31 -21.66 10.12
N LYS A 194 9.34 -22.54 9.13
CA LYS A 194 10.45 -22.72 8.19
C LYS A 194 9.96 -22.32 6.80
N GLY A 195 10.47 -21.24 6.21
CA GLY A 195 10.07 -20.79 4.88
C GLY A 195 9.98 -19.26 4.72
N PRO A 196 9.33 -18.77 3.65
CA PRO A 196 9.22 -17.33 3.36
C PRO A 196 8.60 -16.53 4.51
N ARG A 197 7.62 -17.11 5.22
CA ARG A 197 6.96 -16.45 6.35
C ARG A 197 7.93 -16.11 7.49
N ALA A 198 8.91 -16.98 7.76
CA ALA A 198 9.94 -16.74 8.78
C ALA A 198 10.88 -15.57 8.42
N LYS A 199 10.91 -15.12 7.15
CA LYS A 199 11.69 -13.94 6.75
C LYS A 199 11.05 -12.63 7.17
N VAL A 200 9.77 -12.64 7.51
CA VAL A 200 9.07 -11.46 8.04
C VAL A 200 9.40 -11.33 9.53
N ARG A 201 10.03 -10.21 9.91
CA ARG A 201 10.34 -9.91 11.32
C ARG A 201 9.20 -9.12 11.93
N CYS A 202 8.65 -9.59 13.03
CA CYS A 202 7.53 -8.95 13.71
C CYS A 202 7.98 -8.46 15.08
N TYR A 203 7.95 -7.15 15.23
CA TYR A 203 8.32 -6.42 16.42
C TYR A 203 7.08 -6.00 17.20
N GLY A 204 7.22 -6.00 18.53
CA GLY A 204 6.31 -5.29 19.41
C GLY A 204 7.07 -4.21 20.18
N ALA A 205 6.41 -3.09 20.43
CA ALA A 205 6.94 -1.95 21.16
C ALA A 205 6.03 -1.61 22.35
N ASP A 206 6.63 -1.18 23.45
CA ASP A 206 5.89 -0.69 24.63
C ASP A 206 5.41 0.74 24.41
N ASP A 207 6.13 1.53 23.61
CA ASP A 207 5.77 2.91 23.28
C ASP A 207 6.25 3.37 21.89
N VAL A 208 6.03 4.66 21.60
CA VAL A 208 6.45 5.30 20.34
C VAL A 208 7.96 5.37 20.20
N ARG A 209 8.72 5.60 21.28
CA ARG A 209 10.18 5.75 21.23
C ARG A 209 10.84 4.43 20.85
N GLU A 210 10.42 3.34 21.47
CA GLU A 210 10.87 1.99 21.10
C GLU A 210 10.46 1.66 19.66
N GLY A 211 9.23 2.01 19.26
CA GLY A 211 8.74 1.86 17.89
C GLY A 211 9.61 2.59 16.85
N VAL A 212 10.01 3.83 17.12
CA VAL A 212 10.90 4.62 16.25
C VAL A 212 12.31 4.02 16.22
N ALA A 213 12.83 3.58 17.36
CA ALA A 213 14.13 2.93 17.43
C ALA A 213 14.18 1.63 16.61
N ILE A 214 13.07 0.88 16.56
CA ILE A 214 12.94 -0.30 15.68
C ILE A 214 13.05 0.09 14.20
N MET A 215 12.39 1.19 13.80
CA MET A 215 12.44 1.69 12.41
C MET A 215 13.88 2.06 12.01
N HIS A 216 14.63 2.75 12.88
CA HIS A 216 16.04 3.04 12.67
C HIS A 216 16.91 1.79 12.61
N LYS A 217 16.70 0.85 13.54
CA LYS A 217 17.47 -0.40 13.62
C LYS A 217 17.36 -1.22 12.33
N GLU A 218 16.16 -1.27 11.76
CA GLU A 218 15.90 -2.01 10.53
C GLU A 218 16.27 -1.23 9.26
N GLY A 219 16.49 0.09 9.37
CA GLY A 219 16.72 0.98 8.24
C GLY A 219 15.52 1.00 7.31
N VAL A 220 14.34 1.34 7.86
CA VAL A 220 13.09 1.34 7.09
C VAL A 220 13.08 2.46 6.05
N ASP A 221 12.89 2.08 4.78
CA ASP A 221 12.84 3.01 3.65
C ASP A 221 11.40 3.40 3.30
N VAL A 222 10.48 2.44 3.43
CA VAL A 222 9.06 2.62 3.10
C VAL A 222 8.21 2.05 4.22
N SER A 223 7.09 2.70 4.55
CA SER A 223 6.11 2.07 5.43
C SER A 223 4.68 2.39 5.06
N ILE A 224 3.76 1.52 5.49
CA ILE A 224 2.33 1.78 5.45
C ILE A 224 1.75 1.70 6.86
N THR A 225 1.04 2.74 7.29
CA THR A 225 0.30 2.74 8.55
C THR A 225 -1.10 2.18 8.33
N GLY A 226 -1.43 1.09 9.03
CA GLY A 226 -2.77 0.53 9.04
C GLY A 226 -3.75 1.32 9.91
N ASN A 227 -5.05 1.03 9.77
CA ASN A 227 -6.06 1.57 10.67
C ASN A 227 -6.00 0.85 12.04
N SER A 228 -6.29 1.59 13.10
CA SER A 228 -6.38 1.06 14.46
C SER A 228 -7.69 1.53 15.10
N THR A 229 -8.37 0.61 15.79
CA THR A 229 -9.56 0.90 16.62
C THR A 229 -9.26 1.85 17.77
N ASN A 230 -7.98 1.97 18.15
CA ASN A 230 -7.52 2.96 19.13
C ASN A 230 -6.49 3.90 18.46
N PRO A 231 -6.81 5.19 18.28
CA PRO A 231 -5.92 6.17 17.65
C PRO A 231 -4.79 6.66 18.56
N THR A 232 -4.79 6.31 19.85
CA THR A 232 -3.62 6.52 20.71
C THR A 232 -2.53 5.48 20.48
N ARG A 233 -2.76 4.52 19.56
CA ARG A 233 -1.79 3.48 19.19
C ARG A 233 -0.64 4.05 18.37
N PHE A 234 0.49 3.37 18.49
CA PHE A 234 1.82 3.84 18.10
C PHE A 234 2.03 4.15 16.61
N GLN A 235 1.21 3.64 15.68
CA GLN A 235 1.56 3.64 14.24
C GLN A 235 1.77 5.02 13.64
N HIS A 236 0.79 5.92 13.73
CA HIS A 236 0.91 7.26 13.18
C HIS A 236 1.97 8.09 13.91
N PRO A 237 2.04 8.10 15.26
CA PRO A 237 3.13 8.75 15.97
C PRO A 237 4.53 8.21 15.62
N VAL A 238 4.69 6.89 15.44
CA VAL A 238 5.97 6.26 15.03
C VAL A 238 6.33 6.71 13.62
N ALA A 239 5.42 6.62 12.65
CA ALA A 239 5.66 7.06 11.28
C ALA A 239 6.04 8.55 11.22
N GLY A 240 5.28 9.41 11.91
CA GLY A 240 5.52 10.85 11.94
C GLY A 240 6.83 11.24 12.61
N THR A 241 7.15 10.63 13.74
CA THR A 241 8.41 10.90 14.45
C THR A 241 9.59 10.41 13.64
N TYR A 242 9.53 9.18 13.11
CA TYR A 242 10.58 8.62 12.25
C TYR A 242 10.76 9.45 10.96
N LYS A 243 9.68 9.91 10.33
CA LYS A 243 9.75 10.81 9.15
C LYS A 243 10.51 12.08 9.46
N LYS A 244 10.20 12.74 10.58
CA LYS A 244 10.90 13.94 11.02
C LYS A 244 12.39 13.66 11.22
N GLU A 245 12.74 12.62 11.97
CA GLU A 245 14.13 12.27 12.24
C GLU A 245 14.91 11.91 10.96
N MET A 246 14.28 11.23 10.01
CA MET A 246 14.90 10.93 8.71
C MET A 246 15.16 12.18 7.90
N ILE A 247 14.23 13.15 7.90
CA ILE A 247 14.42 14.47 7.26
C ILE A 247 15.60 15.21 7.91
N ASP A 248 15.66 15.26 9.24
CA ASP A 248 16.74 15.93 9.99
C ASP A 248 18.11 15.28 9.69
N LEU A 249 18.13 13.97 9.42
CA LEU A 249 19.32 13.21 9.01
C LEU A 249 19.62 13.32 7.50
N GLY A 250 18.82 14.03 6.72
CA GLY A 250 18.95 14.12 5.26
C GLY A 250 18.70 12.79 4.53
N LYS A 251 18.00 11.85 5.18
CA LYS A 251 17.68 10.53 4.63
C LYS A 251 16.26 10.50 4.09
N LYS A 252 16.07 9.72 3.01
CA LYS A 252 14.74 9.49 2.43
C LYS A 252 14.00 8.43 3.24
N TYR A 253 12.71 8.65 3.42
CA TYR A 253 11.75 7.67 3.93
C TYR A 253 10.40 8.01 3.32
N PHE A 254 9.70 7.01 2.77
CA PHE A 254 8.38 7.17 2.17
C PHE A 254 7.31 6.58 3.09
N SER A 255 6.41 7.43 3.53
CA SER A 255 5.34 7.06 4.44
C SER A 255 3.99 7.08 3.74
N VAL A 256 3.27 5.97 3.86
CA VAL A 256 1.90 5.84 3.36
C VAL A 256 0.94 5.78 4.53
N ALA A 257 -0.02 6.70 4.55
CA ALA A 257 -1.13 6.65 5.47
C ALA A 257 -2.32 5.94 4.81
N SER A 258 -2.62 4.71 5.21
CA SER A 258 -3.85 4.01 4.77
C SER A 258 -5.05 4.56 5.54
N GLY A 259 -5.49 5.77 5.22
CA GLY A 259 -6.61 6.45 5.87
C GLY A 259 -7.95 6.15 5.20
N GLY A 260 -9.01 5.94 6.00
CA GLY A 260 -10.36 6.04 5.44
C GLY A 260 -11.51 5.35 6.15
N GLY A 261 -11.27 4.62 7.25
CA GLY A 261 -12.37 4.00 8.01
C GLY A 261 -12.73 4.70 9.32
N THR A 262 -11.92 5.67 9.76
CA THR A 262 -11.77 6.04 11.18
C THR A 262 -12.65 7.17 11.65
N GLY A 263 -13.59 7.66 10.83
CA GLY A 263 -14.74 8.40 11.35
C GLY A 263 -15.49 7.63 12.47
N ARG A 264 -15.23 6.31 12.62
CA ARG A 264 -15.79 5.45 13.66
C ARG A 264 -14.95 5.25 14.94
N THR A 265 -13.69 5.66 14.99
CA THR A 265 -12.78 5.23 16.09
C THR A 265 -12.65 6.22 17.25
N LEU A 266 -13.27 7.39 17.16
CA LEU A 266 -13.38 8.34 18.28
C LEU A 266 -14.80 8.90 18.42
N HIS A 267 -15.82 8.03 18.26
CA HIS A 267 -17.25 8.35 18.36
C HIS A 267 -17.91 8.82 17.03
N PRO A 268 -18.46 7.89 16.21
CA PRO A 268 -19.29 8.23 15.04
C PRO A 268 -20.73 8.64 15.39
N ASP A 269 -21.18 8.42 16.64
CA ASP A 269 -22.60 8.56 16.97
C ASP A 269 -23.12 10.00 17.12
N ASN A 270 -22.27 11.03 16.94
CA ASN A 270 -22.70 12.43 16.85
C ASN A 270 -22.61 12.92 15.40
N MET A 271 -23.52 12.39 14.59
CA MET A 271 -23.72 12.66 13.16
C MET A 271 -24.10 14.13 12.89
N ALA A 272 -23.10 14.99 12.63
CA ALA A 272 -23.29 16.29 11.98
C ALA A 272 -22.22 16.62 10.92
N ALA A 273 -21.04 16.01 10.99
CA ALA A 273 -20.00 16.17 9.98
C ALA A 273 -20.12 15.05 8.95
N GLY A 274 -20.40 15.39 7.68
CA GLY A 274 -20.63 14.43 6.59
C GLY A 274 -19.42 13.54 6.23
N PRO A 275 -19.32 13.00 5.00
CA PRO A 275 -18.26 12.07 4.59
C PRO A 275 -16.82 12.63 4.69
N ALA A 276 -16.68 13.93 4.97
CA ALA A 276 -15.42 14.62 5.28
C ALA A 276 -15.05 14.63 6.77
N SER A 277 -15.81 13.96 7.66
CA SER A 277 -15.51 13.79 9.09
C SER A 277 -14.34 12.81 9.31
N TYR A 278 -13.19 13.23 8.80
CA TYR A 278 -11.92 12.56 8.94
C TYR A 278 -11.37 12.93 10.31
N GLY A 279 -11.60 12.05 11.29
CA GLY A 279 -11.14 12.22 12.67
C GLY A 279 -9.61 12.26 12.80
N MET A 280 -9.12 12.22 14.04
CA MET A 280 -7.70 12.42 14.39
C MET A 280 -6.69 11.61 13.55
N THR A 281 -7.00 10.38 13.12
CA THR A 281 -6.05 9.55 12.35
C THR A 281 -5.82 10.03 10.94
N ASP A 282 -6.82 10.63 10.29
CA ASP A 282 -6.63 11.21 8.96
C ASP A 282 -5.78 12.47 9.03
N THR A 283 -6.02 13.32 10.03
CA THR A 283 -5.17 14.47 10.34
C THR A 283 -3.73 14.04 10.60
N MET A 284 -3.51 13.02 11.44
CA MET A 284 -2.17 12.50 11.69
C MET A 284 -1.53 11.92 10.42
N GLY A 285 -2.31 11.25 9.55
CA GLY A 285 -1.83 10.78 8.25
C GLY A 285 -1.29 11.91 7.38
N ARG A 286 -2.03 13.03 7.29
CA ARG A 286 -1.62 14.22 6.53
C ARG A 286 -0.33 14.87 7.05
N MET A 287 -0.01 14.70 8.33
CA MET A 287 1.20 15.28 8.92
C MET A 287 2.49 14.58 8.50
N HIS A 288 2.43 13.31 8.09
CA HIS A 288 3.63 12.52 7.82
C HIS A 288 3.68 11.86 6.44
N SER A 289 2.52 11.59 5.83
CA SER A 289 2.46 10.77 4.64
C SER A 289 2.88 11.50 3.37
N ASP A 290 3.62 10.79 2.52
CA ASP A 290 3.89 11.17 1.14
C ASP A 290 2.74 10.71 0.21
N ALA A 291 2.00 9.68 0.62
CA ALA A 291 0.76 9.26 0.00
C ALA A 291 -0.28 8.91 1.07
N GLN A 292 -1.47 9.50 0.95
CA GLN A 292 -2.58 9.21 1.83
C GLN A 292 -3.67 8.49 1.03
N PHE A 293 -3.85 7.21 1.29
CA PHE A 293 -4.92 6.45 0.66
C PHE A 293 -6.29 6.86 1.21
N ALA A 294 -7.31 6.43 0.50
CA ALA A 294 -8.70 6.69 0.83
C ALA A 294 -9.45 5.37 1.02
N GLY A 295 -10.36 5.33 1.99
CA GLY A 295 -11.23 4.18 2.25
C GLY A 295 -10.57 3.05 3.05
N SER A 296 -11.20 1.87 3.03
CA SER A 296 -10.75 0.69 3.79
C SER A 296 -9.58 -0.02 3.14
N SER A 297 -8.73 -0.65 3.94
CA SER A 297 -7.63 -1.49 3.46
C SER A 297 -8.11 -2.74 2.71
N SER A 298 -9.35 -3.20 2.91
CA SER A 298 -9.85 -4.48 2.38
C SER A 298 -11.21 -4.43 1.69
N VAL A 299 -12.03 -3.40 1.90
CA VAL A 299 -13.43 -3.37 1.43
C VAL A 299 -13.58 -2.47 0.20
N PRO A 300 -13.85 -3.03 -1.01
CA PRO A 300 -14.04 -2.29 -2.26
C PRO A 300 -15.00 -1.11 -2.17
N ALA A 301 -16.18 -1.33 -1.57
CA ALA A 301 -17.21 -0.30 -1.46
C ALA A 301 -16.74 0.94 -0.69
N HIS A 302 -15.92 0.76 0.37
CA HIS A 302 -15.40 1.89 1.13
C HIS A 302 -14.39 2.72 0.32
N VAL A 303 -13.68 2.12 -0.63
CA VAL A 303 -12.73 2.83 -1.49
C VAL A 303 -13.48 3.48 -2.67
N GLU A 304 -14.50 2.82 -3.22
CA GLU A 304 -15.38 3.41 -4.23
C GLU A 304 -16.15 4.63 -3.71
N MET A 305 -16.66 4.58 -2.47
CA MET A 305 -17.32 5.71 -1.80
C MET A 305 -16.42 6.96 -1.70
N MET A 306 -15.10 6.77 -1.76
CA MET A 306 -14.10 7.84 -1.74
C MET A 306 -13.77 8.40 -3.12
N GLY A 307 -14.36 7.82 -4.17
CA GLY A 307 -14.16 8.21 -5.56
C GLY A 307 -12.92 7.63 -6.22
N LEU A 308 -12.28 6.59 -5.68
CA LEU A 308 -11.14 5.91 -6.33
C LEU A 308 -11.62 4.79 -7.27
N ILE A 309 -11.42 3.52 -6.93
CA ILE A 309 -11.92 2.34 -7.64
C ILE A 309 -12.42 1.35 -6.59
N GLY A 310 -13.30 0.43 -6.95
CA GLY A 310 -13.78 -0.58 -6.02
C GLY A 310 -12.77 -1.70 -5.81
N MET A 311 -11.69 -1.42 -5.08
CA MET A 311 -10.68 -2.40 -4.65
C MET A 311 -10.08 -1.94 -3.32
N GLY A 312 -9.84 -2.86 -2.38
CA GLY A 312 -9.23 -2.52 -1.09
C GLY A 312 -7.79 -2.03 -1.24
N ASN A 313 -7.33 -1.10 -0.40
CA ASN A 313 -5.98 -0.53 -0.55
C ASN A 313 -4.85 -1.57 -0.48
N ASN A 314 -4.91 -2.57 0.40
CA ASN A 314 -3.86 -3.60 0.47
C ASN A 314 -3.86 -4.50 -0.78
N PRO A 315 -5.02 -5.02 -1.24
CA PRO A 315 -5.13 -5.66 -2.55
C PRO A 315 -4.59 -4.80 -3.69
N MET A 316 -4.86 -3.48 -3.72
CA MET A 316 -4.35 -2.59 -4.77
C MET A 316 -2.82 -2.57 -4.82
N VAL A 317 -2.13 -2.53 -3.68
CA VAL A 317 -0.65 -2.64 -3.67
C VAL A 317 -0.20 -3.97 -4.26
N GLY A 318 -0.87 -5.07 -3.90
CA GLY A 318 -0.60 -6.40 -4.45
C GLY A 318 -0.82 -6.50 -5.96
N ALA A 319 -1.94 -5.98 -6.46
CA ALA A 319 -2.27 -5.96 -7.88
C ALA A 319 -1.30 -5.06 -8.67
N THR A 320 -0.95 -3.89 -8.14
CA THR A 320 0.04 -2.99 -8.76
C THR A 320 1.39 -3.68 -8.94
N VAL A 321 1.91 -4.32 -7.88
CA VAL A 321 3.17 -5.08 -7.96
C VAL A 321 3.05 -6.27 -8.93
N ALA A 322 1.95 -7.01 -8.89
CA ALA A 322 1.76 -8.18 -9.75
C ALA A 322 1.65 -7.82 -11.24
N VAL A 323 0.88 -6.77 -11.58
CA VAL A 323 0.74 -6.29 -12.97
C VAL A 323 2.06 -5.68 -13.46
N ALA A 324 2.75 -4.90 -12.63
CA ALA A 324 4.05 -4.32 -12.99
C ALA A 324 5.12 -5.40 -13.29
N VAL A 325 5.17 -6.47 -12.48
CA VAL A 325 6.05 -7.61 -12.73
C VAL A 325 5.67 -8.35 -14.01
N ALA A 326 4.37 -8.55 -14.26
CA ALA A 326 3.91 -9.18 -15.50
C ALA A 326 4.30 -8.37 -16.75
N ILE A 327 4.26 -7.03 -16.67
CA ILE A 327 4.72 -6.14 -17.75
C ILE A 327 6.22 -6.31 -18.00
N GLU A 328 7.05 -6.31 -16.95
CA GLU A 328 8.49 -6.54 -17.09
C GLU A 328 8.78 -7.93 -17.68
N GLU A 329 8.16 -8.99 -17.16
CA GLU A 329 8.29 -10.36 -17.68
C GLU A 329 7.82 -10.49 -19.14
N ALA A 330 6.87 -9.66 -19.59
CA ALA A 330 6.38 -9.66 -20.97
C ALA A 330 7.27 -8.86 -21.94
N LEU A 331 7.82 -7.72 -21.50
CA LEU A 331 8.64 -6.83 -22.34
C LEU A 331 10.13 -7.24 -22.39
N THR A 332 10.56 -8.16 -21.52
CA THR A 332 11.93 -8.69 -21.49
C THR A 332 12.08 -10.06 -22.19
N LYS A 333 10.98 -10.63 -22.69
CA LYS A 333 10.99 -11.83 -23.56
C LYS A 333 11.42 -11.48 -24.98
#